data_AF-A0A815SW23-F1
#
_entry.id   AF-A0A815SW23-F1
#
_cell.length_a   1.000
_cell.length_b   1.000
_cell.length_c   1.000
_cell.angle_alpha   90.00
_cell.angle_beta   90.00
_cell.angle_gamma   90.00
#
_symmetry.space_group_name_H-M   'P 1'
#
loop_
_entity.id
_entity.type
_entity.pdbx_description
1 polymer ?
#
loop_
_entity_poly.entity_id
_entity_poly.type
_entity_poly.pdbx_seq_one_letter_code
_entity_poly.pdbx_strand_id
1 'polypeptide(L)'
;MGSGFILEEISECVMSCPSGFSRESGSRCIRCTSSPANNYCMGACKEKHIRSIGDFQSLRYCSRVHTLNIYNIATVENRGNNFNEAFTAFDSLEQIDHEFTIHNAKVFSSLSMFSRLHHIGITTNATITIEENEFLTELWPLSQPPPIIQGSLNIVRNARLCLKQIVDFVNYTMTHEKELQVTPNTMNEYANGYLASCESNFLRITIDRIRSLTARVNVAVPKELFFRSSGKAEHLRRPFLSVYYKPTRTKNETHFDAIQSHKWLRLVEKVNYNLAPHGK
;
A
#
# COMPACT_ATOMS: atom_id res chain seq x y z
N MET A 1 0.78 -44.28 14.56
CA MET A 1 1.17 -43.84 13.21
C MET A 1 0.27 -42.66 12.85
N GLY A 2 0.82 -41.45 12.74
CA GLY A 2 0.02 -40.27 12.36
C GLY A 2 -0.25 -40.29 10.85
N SER A 3 -1.51 -40.38 10.45
CA SER A 3 -1.90 -40.28 9.04
C SER A 3 -2.03 -38.81 8.65
N GLY A 4 -0.98 -38.26 8.03
CA GLY A 4 -1.01 -36.94 7.39
C GLY A 4 -1.57 -37.00 5.97
N PHE A 5 -1.92 -35.84 5.42
CA PHE A 5 -2.38 -35.64 4.06
C PHE A 5 -1.39 -34.80 3.27
N ILE A 6 -1.25 -35.05 1.97
CA ILE A 6 -0.42 -34.26 1.05
C ILE A 6 -1.31 -33.23 0.35
N LEU A 7 -0.98 -31.94 0.48
CA LEU A 7 -1.58 -30.88 -0.31
C LEU A 7 -0.95 -30.89 -1.71
N GLU A 8 -1.69 -31.30 -2.73
CA GLU A 8 -1.09 -31.62 -4.04
C GLU A 8 -0.48 -30.40 -4.75
N GLU A 9 -1.09 -29.21 -4.60
CA GLU A 9 -0.61 -27.98 -5.26
C GLU A 9 0.73 -27.45 -4.74
N ILE A 10 1.04 -27.69 -3.46
CA ILE A 10 2.26 -27.14 -2.81
C ILE A 10 3.17 -28.23 -2.21
N SER A 11 2.82 -29.50 -2.37
CA SER A 11 3.57 -30.67 -1.88
C SER A 11 3.88 -30.62 -0.37
N GLU A 12 2.97 -30.09 0.44
CA GLU A 12 3.12 -29.97 1.90
C GLU A 12 2.31 -31.04 2.64
N CYS A 13 2.86 -31.58 3.73
CA CYS A 13 2.16 -32.56 4.57
C CYS A 13 1.41 -31.86 5.70
N VAL A 14 0.10 -32.08 5.78
CA VAL A 14 -0.80 -31.44 6.74
C VAL A 14 -1.57 -32.50 7.55
N MET A 15 -1.92 -32.17 8.80
CA MET A 15 -2.67 -33.07 9.69
C MET A 15 -4.12 -33.27 9.28
N SER A 16 -4.68 -32.30 8.56
CA SER A 16 -6.04 -32.29 8.02
C SER A 16 -6.05 -31.41 6.77
N CYS A 17 -6.90 -31.71 5.78
CA CYS A 17 -7.05 -30.81 4.64
C CYS A 17 -7.49 -29.43 5.13
N PRO A 18 -6.75 -28.36 4.79
CA PRO A 18 -7.10 -27.01 5.17
C PRO A 18 -8.35 -26.55 4.43
N SER A 19 -8.91 -25.44 4.90
CA SER A 19 -10.00 -24.76 4.23
C SER A 19 -9.67 -24.53 2.75
N GLY A 20 -10.54 -24.97 1.84
CA GLY A 20 -10.41 -24.77 0.39
C GLY A 20 -9.97 -26.03 -0.34
N PHE A 21 -9.67 -27.07 0.44
CA PHE A 21 -9.25 -28.37 -0.04
C PHE A 21 -10.18 -29.45 0.51
N SER A 22 -10.52 -30.40 -0.34
CA SER A 22 -11.28 -31.58 0.05
C SER A 22 -10.37 -32.80 0.03
N ARG A 23 -10.69 -33.76 0.89
CA ARG A 23 -9.99 -35.04 0.89
C ARG A 23 -10.43 -35.84 -0.32
N GLU A 24 -9.49 -36.16 -1.20
CA GLU A 24 -9.70 -37.17 -2.24
C GLU A 24 -9.40 -38.56 -1.68
N SER A 25 -9.85 -39.62 -2.36
CA SER A 25 -9.54 -41.00 -2.01
C SER A 25 -8.04 -41.19 -1.74
N GLY A 26 -7.69 -41.53 -0.49
CA GLY A 26 -6.31 -41.70 -0.03
C GLY A 26 -5.88 -40.65 1.02
N SER A 27 -4.60 -40.25 0.94
CA SER A 27 -3.94 -39.26 1.79
C SER A 27 -3.64 -37.96 1.04
N ARG A 28 -4.53 -37.52 0.14
CA ARG A 28 -4.36 -36.31 -0.67
C ARG A 28 -5.46 -35.30 -0.40
N CYS A 29 -5.07 -34.03 -0.39
CA CYS A 29 -5.96 -32.89 -0.36
C CYS A 29 -5.92 -32.21 -1.73
N ILE A 30 -7.05 -32.24 -2.42
CA ILE A 30 -7.23 -31.60 -3.73
C ILE A 30 -7.99 -30.30 -3.57
N ARG A 31 -7.68 -29.31 -4.40
CA ARG A 31 -8.40 -28.05 -4.41
C ARG A 31 -9.83 -28.28 -4.90
N CYS A 32 -10.79 -27.69 -4.19
CA CYS A 32 -12.19 -27.85 -4.51
C CYS A 32 -12.54 -27.18 -5.85
N THR A 33 -13.40 -27.80 -6.67
CA THR A 33 -13.93 -27.19 -7.90
C THR A 33 -15.04 -26.19 -7.58
N SER A 34 -14.93 -24.96 -8.06
CA SER A 34 -15.85 -23.84 -7.80
C SER A 34 -17.18 -23.96 -8.55
N SER A 35 -18.30 -23.69 -7.86
CA SER A 35 -19.64 -23.53 -8.46
C SER A 35 -20.45 -22.47 -7.69
N PRO A 36 -21.27 -21.64 -8.37
CA PRO A 36 -22.11 -20.63 -7.72
C PRO A 36 -23.17 -21.21 -6.78
N ALA A 37 -23.60 -22.46 -6.99
CA ALA A 37 -24.65 -23.12 -6.20
C ALA A 37 -24.08 -24.00 -5.07
N ASN A 38 -22.83 -24.46 -5.21
CA ASN A 38 -22.14 -25.19 -4.16
C ASN A 38 -21.28 -24.20 -3.40
N ASN A 39 -21.85 -23.70 -2.32
CA ASN A 39 -21.14 -23.07 -1.22
C ASN A 39 -19.88 -23.89 -0.92
N TYR A 40 -18.76 -23.43 -1.47
CA TYR A 40 -17.37 -23.84 -1.28
C TYR A 40 -17.22 -25.10 -0.45
N CYS A 41 -16.74 -26.21 -1.05
CA CYS A 41 -16.29 -27.34 -0.24
C CYS A 41 -15.35 -26.83 0.86
N MET A 42 -15.90 -26.76 2.07
CA MET A 42 -15.30 -26.38 3.35
C MET A 42 -14.01 -25.58 3.22
N GLY A 43 -14.12 -24.33 2.74
CA GLY A 43 -12.95 -23.51 2.44
C GLY A 43 -13.04 -22.01 2.63
N ALA A 44 -14.25 -21.50 2.78
CA ALA A 44 -14.43 -20.14 3.25
C ALA A 44 -14.01 -20.07 4.71
N CYS A 45 -12.97 -19.30 4.98
CA CYS A 45 -12.71 -18.85 6.33
C CYS A 45 -13.84 -17.89 6.71
N LYS A 46 -14.50 -18.09 7.85
CA LYS A 46 -15.59 -17.20 8.28
C LYS A 46 -15.06 -15.79 8.54
N GLU A 47 -14.62 -15.56 9.77
CA GLU A 47 -14.17 -14.25 10.22
C GLU A 47 -12.71 -14.36 10.62
N LYS A 48 -11.91 -13.40 10.17
CA LYS A 48 -10.49 -13.32 10.46
C LYS A 48 -10.20 -11.94 11.02
N HIS A 49 -9.86 -11.92 12.29
CA HIS A 49 -9.43 -10.71 12.99
C HIS A 49 -7.92 -10.80 13.23
N ILE A 50 -7.20 -9.89 12.61
CA ILE A 50 -5.74 -9.84 12.61
C ILE A 50 -5.33 -8.64 13.45
N ARG A 51 -4.66 -8.91 14.58
CA ARG A 51 -4.21 -7.88 15.54
C ARG A 51 -2.70 -7.89 15.72
N SER A 52 -2.03 -8.90 15.18
CA SER A 52 -0.59 -9.04 15.16
C SER A 52 -0.12 -9.65 13.84
N ILE A 53 1.17 -9.54 13.54
CA ILE A 53 1.78 -10.15 12.36
C ILE A 53 1.71 -11.68 12.44
N GLY A 54 1.77 -12.26 13.64
CA GLY A 54 1.64 -13.71 13.83
C GLY A 54 0.27 -14.23 13.38
N ASP A 55 -0.77 -13.40 13.50
CA ASP A 55 -2.14 -13.78 13.14
C ASP A 55 -2.31 -13.96 11.62
N PHE A 56 -1.41 -13.42 10.79
CA PHE A 56 -1.44 -13.61 9.34
C PHE A 56 -1.45 -15.09 8.97
N GLN A 57 -0.73 -15.95 9.71
CA GLN A 57 -0.69 -17.40 9.44
C GLN A 57 -2.08 -18.05 9.44
N SER A 58 -3.05 -17.46 10.14
CA SER A 58 -4.44 -17.94 10.12
C SER A 58 -5.12 -17.81 8.74
N LEU A 59 -4.54 -17.08 7.80
CA LEU A 59 -5.02 -16.86 6.43
C LEU A 59 -4.31 -17.70 5.37
N ARG A 60 -3.21 -18.39 5.72
CA ARG A 60 -2.29 -19.04 4.77
C ARG A 60 -2.96 -19.92 3.70
N TYR A 61 -4.06 -20.56 4.06
CA TYR A 61 -4.81 -21.45 3.17
C TYR A 61 -6.22 -20.94 2.85
N CYS A 62 -6.60 -19.75 3.31
CA CYS A 62 -7.90 -19.16 3.04
C CYS A 62 -7.90 -18.56 1.62
N SER A 63 -8.65 -19.15 0.69
CA SER A 63 -8.86 -18.53 -0.63
C SER A 63 -10.04 -17.56 -0.66
N ARG A 64 -11.01 -17.75 0.23
CA ARG A 64 -12.16 -16.87 0.39
C ARG A 64 -12.40 -16.64 1.88
N VAL A 65 -12.70 -15.40 2.25
CA VAL A 65 -13.00 -15.02 3.64
C VAL A 65 -14.33 -14.27 3.66
N HIS A 66 -15.20 -14.54 4.64
CA HIS A 66 -16.43 -13.76 4.76
C HIS A 66 -16.14 -12.33 5.26
N THR A 67 -15.40 -12.22 6.37
CA THR A 67 -14.96 -10.95 6.96
C THR A 67 -13.47 -10.97 7.29
N LEU A 68 -12.71 -10.00 6.78
CA LEU A 68 -11.29 -9.82 7.09
C LEU A 68 -11.04 -8.44 7.69
N ASN A 69 -10.52 -8.45 8.90
CA ASN A 69 -10.44 -7.28 9.76
C ASN A 69 -9.03 -7.18 10.36
N ILE A 70 -8.26 -6.18 9.92
CA ILE A 70 -6.86 -5.97 10.29
C ILE A 70 -6.74 -4.67 11.08
N TYR A 71 -6.38 -4.76 12.36
CA TYR A 71 -6.45 -3.63 13.29
C TYR A 71 -5.18 -3.46 14.11
N ASN A 72 -4.77 -2.21 14.31
CA ASN A 72 -3.84 -1.79 15.37
C ASN A 72 -2.50 -2.54 15.38
N ILE A 73 -1.99 -2.91 14.21
CA ILE A 73 -0.68 -3.55 14.08
C ILE A 73 0.37 -2.45 14.05
N ALA A 74 1.08 -2.26 15.17
CA ALA A 74 2.19 -1.32 15.24
C ALA A 74 3.37 -1.77 14.37
N THR A 75 4.20 -0.81 13.95
CA THR A 75 5.55 -1.11 13.47
C THR A 75 6.32 -1.75 14.61
N VAL A 76 6.55 -3.05 14.53
CA VAL A 76 7.53 -3.68 15.41
C VAL A 76 8.89 -3.38 14.79
N GLU A 77 9.72 -2.58 15.47
CA GLU A 77 11.16 -2.49 15.19
C GLU A 77 11.82 -3.84 15.49
N ASN A 78 11.46 -4.92 14.78
CA ASN A 78 12.15 -6.19 14.92
C ASN A 78 13.43 -6.11 14.11
N ARG A 79 14.51 -5.90 14.85
CA ARG A 79 15.87 -6.24 14.46
C ARG A 79 15.93 -7.73 14.06
N GLY A 80 15.67 -8.05 12.79
CA GLY A 80 16.06 -9.33 12.19
C GLY A 80 14.95 -10.25 11.65
N ASN A 81 13.67 -9.99 11.87
CA ASN A 81 12.60 -10.83 11.27
C ASN A 81 12.11 -10.25 9.94
N ASN A 82 12.15 -11.05 8.89
CA ASN A 82 11.73 -10.67 7.55
C ASN A 82 10.20 -10.75 7.47
N PHE A 83 9.50 -9.66 7.81
CA PHE A 83 8.03 -9.61 7.80
C PHE A 83 7.40 -9.99 6.44
N ASN A 84 8.18 -9.89 5.36
CA ASN A 84 7.80 -10.35 4.04
C ASN A 84 7.39 -11.83 4.01
N GLU A 85 7.99 -12.69 4.84
CA GLU A 85 7.59 -14.09 4.93
C GLU A 85 6.19 -14.23 5.52
N ALA A 86 5.81 -13.37 6.47
CA ALA A 86 4.49 -13.41 7.06
C ALA A 86 3.40 -12.99 6.06
N PHE A 87 3.75 -12.20 5.04
CA PHE A 87 2.83 -11.82 3.97
C PHE A 87 2.51 -12.96 3.00
N THR A 88 3.31 -14.02 2.95
CA THR A 88 2.99 -15.22 2.13
C THR A 88 1.68 -15.88 2.57
N ALA A 89 1.22 -15.60 3.79
CA ALA A 89 -0.07 -16.08 4.26
C ALA A 89 -1.27 -15.48 3.49
N PHE A 90 -1.08 -14.43 2.69
CA PHE A 90 -2.11 -13.85 1.83
C PHE A 90 -2.09 -14.43 0.41
N ASP A 91 -1.09 -15.24 0.03
CA ASP A 91 -0.87 -15.68 -1.35
C ASP A 91 -2.02 -16.49 -1.95
N SER A 92 -2.82 -17.15 -1.10
CA SER A 92 -3.99 -17.93 -1.54
C SER A 92 -5.27 -17.11 -1.59
N LEU A 93 -5.30 -15.91 -0.98
CA LEU A 93 -6.53 -15.13 -0.77
C LEU A 93 -6.98 -14.47 -2.06
N GLU A 94 -8.13 -14.92 -2.57
CA GLU A 94 -8.70 -14.50 -3.85
C GLU A 94 -9.95 -13.64 -3.69
N GLN A 95 -10.67 -13.80 -2.58
CA GLN A 95 -11.96 -13.13 -2.39
C GLN A 95 -12.28 -12.81 -0.92
N ILE A 96 -12.91 -11.66 -0.69
CA ILE A 96 -13.52 -11.28 0.59
C ILE A 96 -14.99 -10.93 0.36
N ASP A 97 -15.92 -11.49 1.14
CA ASP A 97 -17.34 -11.44 0.78
C ASP A 97 -18.11 -10.22 1.29
N HIS A 98 -17.88 -9.84 2.54
CA HIS A 98 -18.79 -8.95 3.23
C HIS A 98 -18.09 -7.74 3.85
N GLU A 99 -17.03 -7.95 4.60
CA GLU A 99 -16.35 -6.86 5.30
C GLU A 99 -14.84 -6.98 5.15
N PHE A 100 -14.22 -5.89 4.69
CA PHE A 100 -12.77 -5.76 4.61
C PHE A 100 -12.34 -4.47 5.29
N THR A 101 -11.73 -4.58 6.45
CA THR A 101 -11.20 -3.42 7.18
C THR A 101 -9.69 -3.52 7.38
N ILE A 102 -8.97 -2.45 7.02
CA ILE A 102 -7.60 -2.20 7.43
C ILE A 102 -7.58 -0.87 8.17
N HIS A 103 -7.39 -0.92 9.48
CA HIS A 103 -7.41 0.26 10.34
C HIS A 103 -6.18 0.31 11.24
N ASN A 104 -5.46 1.45 11.19
CA ASN A 104 -4.27 1.71 12.02
C ASN A 104 -3.24 0.56 11.94
N ALA A 105 -3.06 -0.01 10.75
CA ALA A 105 -2.07 -1.04 10.47
C ALA A 105 -0.82 -0.41 9.87
N LYS A 106 0.21 -0.26 10.71
CA LYS A 106 1.45 0.45 10.38
C LYS A 106 2.50 -0.42 9.67
N VAL A 107 2.14 -1.65 9.33
CA VAL A 107 3.02 -2.64 8.69
C VAL A 107 2.92 -2.64 7.16
N PHE A 108 1.91 -1.98 6.60
CA PHE A 108 1.66 -1.98 5.17
C PHE A 108 2.12 -0.67 4.52
N SER A 109 3.05 -0.78 3.57
CA SER A 109 3.39 0.31 2.66
C SER A 109 2.61 0.25 1.33
N SER A 110 2.15 -0.94 0.96
CA SER A 110 1.36 -1.25 -0.24
C SER A 110 0.41 -2.41 0.08
N LEU A 111 -0.74 -2.49 -0.60
CA LEU A 111 -1.66 -3.64 -0.55
C LEU A 111 -1.31 -4.75 -1.57
N SER A 112 -0.14 -4.68 -2.20
CA SER A 112 0.38 -5.68 -3.15
C SER A 112 0.52 -7.10 -2.60
N MET A 113 0.63 -7.30 -1.29
CA MET A 113 0.61 -8.64 -0.67
C MET A 113 -0.69 -9.40 -0.94
N PHE A 114 -1.81 -8.69 -1.16
CA PHE A 114 -3.06 -9.27 -1.64
C PHE A 114 -3.02 -9.50 -3.16
N SER A 115 -1.93 -10.10 -3.65
CA SER A 115 -1.62 -10.20 -5.09
C SER A 115 -2.60 -11.04 -5.89
N ARG A 116 -3.30 -11.98 -5.24
CA ARG A 116 -4.35 -12.82 -5.84
C ARG A 116 -5.77 -12.36 -5.50
N LEU A 117 -5.93 -11.29 -4.72
CA LEU A 117 -7.26 -10.81 -4.35
C LEU A 117 -7.90 -10.15 -5.57
N HIS A 118 -8.99 -10.75 -6.05
CA HIS A 118 -9.68 -10.31 -7.25
C HIS A 118 -11.02 -9.64 -6.95
N HIS A 119 -11.67 -10.01 -5.84
CA HIS A 119 -13.00 -9.50 -5.48
C HIS A 119 -13.11 -9.16 -3.99
N ILE A 120 -13.71 -8.01 -3.68
CA ILE A 120 -14.05 -7.58 -2.33
C ILE A 120 -15.50 -7.11 -2.31
N GLY A 121 -16.35 -7.78 -1.54
CA GLY A 121 -17.79 -7.57 -1.57
C GLY A 121 -18.44 -8.42 -2.66
N ILE A 122 -19.39 -9.27 -2.27
CA ILE A 122 -20.26 -10.03 -3.21
C ILE A 122 -21.67 -9.44 -3.33
N THR A 123 -21.97 -8.45 -2.50
CA THR A 123 -23.29 -7.86 -2.33
C THR A 123 -23.15 -6.37 -2.08
N THR A 124 -24.20 -5.62 -2.38
CA THR A 124 -24.24 -4.16 -2.19
C THR A 124 -24.17 -3.70 -0.73
N ASN A 125 -24.40 -4.61 0.22
CA ASN A 125 -24.26 -4.35 1.65
C ASN A 125 -22.83 -4.57 2.19
N ALA A 126 -21.88 -4.95 1.34
CA ALA A 126 -20.51 -5.13 1.77
C ALA A 126 -19.86 -3.80 2.19
N THR A 127 -18.94 -3.86 3.14
CA THR A 127 -18.27 -2.70 3.72
C THR A 127 -16.76 -2.82 3.61
N ILE A 128 -16.14 -1.83 2.97
CA ILE A 128 -14.71 -1.78 2.75
C ILE A 128 -14.17 -0.49 3.38
N THR A 129 -13.30 -0.64 4.36
CA THR A 129 -12.71 0.48 5.10
C THR A 129 -11.20 0.38 5.13
N ILE A 130 -10.51 1.39 4.61
CA ILE A 130 -9.05 1.53 4.69
C ILE A 130 -8.75 2.86 5.35
N GLU A 131 -8.40 2.84 6.63
CA GLU A 131 -8.24 4.09 7.37
C GLU A 131 -7.07 4.12 8.35
N GLU A 132 -6.54 5.32 8.57
CA GLU A 132 -5.48 5.58 9.56
C GLU A 132 -4.19 4.76 9.36
N ASN A 133 -3.92 4.30 8.14
CA ASN A 133 -2.72 3.55 7.82
C ASN A 133 -1.57 4.52 7.46
N GLU A 134 -0.81 4.93 8.47
CA GLU A 134 0.21 5.98 8.40
C GLU A 134 1.30 5.71 7.34
N PHE A 135 1.68 4.45 7.13
CA PHE A 135 2.75 4.04 6.22
C PHE A 135 2.25 3.61 4.83
N LEU A 136 0.93 3.49 4.64
CA LEU A 136 0.36 3.09 3.37
C LEU A 136 0.59 4.19 2.33
N THR A 137 1.40 3.88 1.33
CA THR A 137 1.75 4.78 0.22
C THR A 137 1.05 4.40 -1.09
N GLU A 138 0.61 3.15 -1.17
CA GLU A 138 0.00 2.57 -2.37
C GLU A 138 -1.13 1.62 -2.00
N LEU A 139 -2.19 1.57 -2.80
CA LEU A 139 -3.20 0.51 -2.72
C LEU A 139 -2.65 -0.73 -3.43
N TRP A 140 -3.07 -1.02 -4.65
CA TRP A 140 -2.47 -2.06 -5.48
C TRP A 140 -1.53 -1.45 -6.52
N PRO A 141 -0.44 -2.14 -6.87
CA PRO A 141 0.54 -1.63 -7.82
C PRO A 141 -0.05 -1.56 -9.22
N LEU A 142 0.31 -0.53 -9.99
CA LEU A 142 -0.16 -0.33 -11.38
C LEU A 142 0.16 -1.50 -12.32
N SER A 143 1.13 -2.34 -11.96
CA SER A 143 1.51 -3.54 -12.71
C SER A 143 0.52 -4.69 -12.57
N GLN A 144 -0.46 -4.61 -11.67
CA GLN A 144 -1.46 -5.64 -11.42
C GLN A 144 -2.86 -5.03 -11.46
N PRO A 145 -3.87 -5.73 -12.03
CA PRO A 145 -5.24 -5.26 -11.96
C PRO A 145 -5.69 -5.28 -10.49
N PRO A 146 -6.21 -4.15 -9.96
CA PRO A 146 -6.69 -4.13 -8.59
C PRO A 146 -8.00 -4.93 -8.47
N PRO A 147 -8.39 -5.36 -7.25
CA PRO A 147 -9.63 -6.09 -7.06
C PRO A 147 -10.84 -5.25 -7.43
N ILE A 148 -11.87 -5.93 -7.94
CA ILE A 148 -13.19 -5.35 -8.15
C ILE A 148 -13.88 -5.26 -6.78
N ILE A 149 -14.38 -4.08 -6.43
CA ILE A 149 -15.10 -3.84 -5.18
C ILE A 149 -16.60 -3.65 -5.45
N GLN A 150 -17.42 -4.38 -4.70
CA GLN A 150 -18.85 -4.17 -4.61
C GLN A 150 -19.24 -3.68 -3.20
N GLY A 151 -20.31 -2.89 -3.10
CA GLY A 151 -20.80 -2.36 -1.83
C GLY A 151 -20.31 -0.95 -1.54
N SER A 152 -19.85 -0.70 -0.31
CA SER A 152 -19.43 0.61 0.16
C SER A 152 -17.93 0.71 0.40
N LEU A 153 -17.31 1.79 -0.06
CA LEU A 153 -15.88 2.05 0.05
C LEU A 153 -15.61 3.35 0.82
N ASN A 154 -14.80 3.23 1.89
CA ASN A 154 -14.34 4.33 2.72
C ASN A 154 -12.82 4.29 2.86
N ILE A 155 -12.11 5.23 2.23
CA ILE A 155 -10.65 5.38 2.36
C ILE A 155 -10.36 6.73 3.00
N VAL A 156 -9.87 6.77 4.24
CA VAL A 156 -9.75 8.05 4.96
C VAL A 156 -8.58 8.08 5.93
N ARG A 157 -8.00 9.26 6.19
CA ARG A 157 -6.91 9.45 7.15
C ARG A 157 -5.64 8.65 6.82
N ASN A 158 -5.42 8.29 5.56
CA ASN A 158 -4.18 7.63 5.12
C ASN A 158 -3.15 8.70 4.73
N ALA A 159 -2.26 9.05 5.66
CA ALA A 159 -1.41 10.24 5.56
C ALA A 159 -0.46 10.25 4.35
N ARG A 160 0.01 9.09 3.92
CA ARG A 160 0.98 8.95 2.84
C ARG A 160 0.41 8.36 1.55
N LEU A 161 -0.88 8.02 1.53
CA LEU A 161 -1.56 7.49 0.35
C LEU A 161 -2.03 8.62 -0.55
N CYS A 162 -1.55 8.64 -1.78
CA CYS A 162 -1.84 9.73 -2.71
C CYS A 162 -3.29 9.73 -3.22
N LEU A 163 -3.93 10.91 -3.19
CA LEU A 163 -5.31 11.06 -3.67
C LEU A 163 -5.47 10.61 -5.13
N LYS A 164 -4.51 10.92 -6.00
CA LYS A 164 -4.53 10.45 -7.39
C LYS A 164 -4.68 8.93 -7.50
N GLN A 165 -3.97 8.17 -6.67
CA GLN A 165 -4.07 6.71 -6.69
C GLN A 165 -5.44 6.23 -6.22
N ILE A 166 -6.03 6.89 -5.22
CA ILE A 166 -7.40 6.61 -4.75
C ILE A 166 -8.41 6.89 -5.88
N VAL A 167 -8.28 8.03 -6.56
CA VAL A 167 -9.16 8.42 -7.68
C VAL A 167 -9.03 7.42 -8.83
N ASP A 168 -7.81 7.07 -9.23
CA ASP A 168 -7.56 6.12 -10.31
C ASP A 168 -8.15 4.74 -9.97
N PHE A 169 -8.00 4.29 -8.71
CA PHE A 169 -8.59 3.05 -8.22
C PHE A 169 -10.13 3.06 -8.21
N VAL A 170 -10.75 4.13 -7.72
CA VAL A 170 -12.21 4.25 -7.71
C VAL A 170 -12.75 4.29 -9.14
N ASN A 171 -12.12 5.05 -10.04
CA ASN A 171 -12.52 5.12 -11.43
C ASN A 171 -12.49 3.73 -12.09
N TYR A 172 -11.39 2.98 -11.89
CA TYR A 172 -11.29 1.59 -12.37
C TYR A 172 -12.39 0.70 -11.78
N THR A 173 -12.70 0.85 -10.50
CA THR A 173 -13.72 0.03 -9.85
C THR A 173 -15.11 0.36 -10.41
N MET A 174 -15.45 1.64 -10.58
CA MET A 174 -16.75 2.08 -11.10
C MET A 174 -16.98 1.70 -12.56
N THR A 175 -15.94 1.42 -13.37
CA THR A 175 -16.14 0.87 -14.72
C THR A 175 -16.62 -0.58 -14.69
N HIS A 176 -16.35 -1.31 -13.61
CA HIS A 176 -16.74 -2.71 -13.43
C HIS A 176 -18.00 -2.84 -12.55
N GLU A 177 -18.13 -2.01 -11.51
CA GLU A 177 -19.22 -2.04 -10.53
C GLU A 177 -19.90 -0.68 -10.41
N LYS A 178 -20.96 -0.49 -11.20
CA LYS A 178 -21.68 0.81 -11.28
C LYS A 178 -22.38 1.22 -9.99
N GLU A 179 -22.64 0.28 -9.09
CA GLU A 179 -23.38 0.48 -7.84
C GLU A 179 -22.47 0.77 -6.64
N LEU A 180 -21.15 0.85 -6.83
CA LEU A 180 -20.19 1.17 -5.77
C LEU A 180 -20.55 2.48 -5.07
N GLN A 181 -20.74 2.42 -3.76
CA GLN A 181 -21.02 3.57 -2.90
C GLN A 181 -19.72 4.09 -2.29
N VAL A 182 -19.22 5.22 -2.78
CA VAL A 182 -17.98 5.83 -2.27
C VAL A 182 -18.31 6.92 -1.25
N THR A 183 -17.72 6.84 -0.05
CA THR A 183 -17.94 7.90 0.96
C THR A 183 -17.30 9.22 0.50
N PRO A 184 -17.90 10.39 0.83
CA PRO A 184 -17.35 11.69 0.44
C PRO A 184 -15.90 11.92 0.91
N ASN A 185 -15.54 11.37 2.06
CA ASN A 185 -14.19 11.50 2.63
C ASN A 185 -13.13 10.72 1.84
N THR A 186 -13.52 9.72 1.05
CA THR A 186 -12.61 8.98 0.17
C THR A 186 -11.89 9.90 -0.80
N MET A 187 -12.60 10.92 -1.31
CA MET A 187 -12.09 11.88 -2.28
C MET A 187 -11.54 13.17 -1.66
N ASN A 188 -11.35 13.20 -0.34
CA ASN A 188 -10.92 14.40 0.37
C ASN A 188 -9.38 14.48 0.47
N GLU A 189 -8.79 15.49 -0.20
CA GLU A 189 -7.35 15.77 -0.19
C GLU A 189 -6.77 16.15 1.18
N TYR A 190 -7.60 16.64 2.10
CA TYR A 190 -7.18 16.94 3.48
C TYR A 190 -7.21 15.69 4.36
N ALA A 191 -8.00 14.68 3.97
CA ALA A 191 -8.09 13.42 4.69
C ALA A 191 -7.06 12.39 4.22
N ASN A 192 -6.64 12.44 2.95
CA ASN A 192 -5.70 11.47 2.38
C ASN A 192 -4.48 12.16 1.76
N GLY A 193 -3.31 11.57 1.97
CA GLY A 193 -2.08 11.99 1.30
C GLY A 193 -1.45 13.27 1.83
N TYR A 194 -1.93 13.87 2.93
CA TYR A 194 -1.43 15.15 3.46
C TYR A 194 0.06 15.15 3.86
N LEU A 195 0.69 13.98 4.05
CA LEU A 195 2.15 13.81 4.23
C LEU A 195 2.86 13.17 3.03
N ALA A 196 2.13 12.78 1.98
CA ALA A 196 2.72 12.16 0.79
C ALA A 196 3.48 13.19 -0.08
N SER A 197 4.31 12.71 -1.00
CA SER A 197 4.88 13.51 -2.10
C SER A 197 4.39 12.91 -3.42
N CYS A 198 3.13 13.18 -3.77
CA CYS A 198 2.42 12.52 -4.87
C CYS A 198 2.85 12.95 -6.27
N GLU A 199 3.41 14.15 -6.35
CA GLU A 199 3.91 14.72 -7.58
C GLU A 199 5.38 15.02 -7.36
N SER A 200 6.21 14.45 -8.22
CA SER A 200 7.66 14.65 -8.18
C SER A 200 8.10 15.23 -9.51
N ASN A 201 8.64 16.44 -9.47
CA ASN A 201 9.39 16.99 -10.58
C ASN A 201 10.88 16.72 -10.38
N PHE A 202 11.57 16.30 -11.44
CA PHE A 202 13.02 16.18 -11.39
C PHE A 202 13.65 17.57 -11.33
N LEU A 203 14.40 17.83 -10.27
CA LEU A 203 15.25 19.03 -10.18
C LEU A 203 16.55 18.76 -10.91
N ARG A 204 16.91 19.63 -11.87
CA ARG A 204 18.22 19.55 -12.51
C ARG A 204 19.23 20.32 -11.67
N ILE A 205 20.20 19.59 -11.11
CA ILE A 205 21.28 20.15 -10.31
C ILE A 205 22.53 20.26 -11.20
N THR A 206 23.17 21.42 -11.23
CA THR A 206 24.47 21.63 -11.87
C THR A 206 25.46 22.20 -10.87
N ILE A 207 26.72 21.79 -10.97
CA ILE A 207 27.79 22.30 -10.12
C ILE A 207 28.57 23.32 -10.95
N ASP A 208 28.54 24.58 -10.51
CA ASP A 208 29.19 25.69 -11.21
C ASP A 208 30.67 25.78 -10.86
N ARG A 209 30.99 25.70 -9.56
CA ARG A 209 32.35 25.87 -9.08
C ARG A 209 32.62 25.06 -7.83
N ILE A 210 33.72 24.33 -7.82
CA ILE A 210 34.24 23.65 -6.62
C ILE A 210 35.56 24.32 -6.24
N ARG A 211 35.71 24.65 -4.95
CA ARG A 211 36.93 25.12 -4.31
C ARG A 211 37.27 24.15 -3.17
N SER A 212 38.43 24.34 -2.54
CA SER A 212 38.93 23.47 -1.47
C SER A 212 37.93 23.21 -0.32
N LEU A 213 37.10 24.19 0.02
CA LEU A 213 36.11 24.08 1.11
C LEU A 213 34.69 24.51 0.72
N THR A 214 34.47 24.94 -0.53
CA THR A 214 33.16 25.46 -0.96
C THR A 214 32.77 24.91 -2.32
N ALA A 215 31.49 24.58 -2.48
CA ALA A 215 30.91 24.23 -3.77
C ALA A 215 29.72 25.16 -4.03
N ARG A 216 29.67 25.72 -5.25
CA ARG A 216 28.50 26.45 -5.73
C ARG A 216 27.64 25.50 -6.57
N VAL A 217 26.44 25.25 -6.07
CA VAL A 217 25.46 24.38 -6.70
C VAL A 217 24.32 25.25 -7.23
N ASN A 218 24.01 25.09 -8.51
CA ASN A 218 22.85 25.70 -9.14
C ASN A 218 21.76 24.63 -9.26
N VAL A 219 20.54 24.97 -8.85
CA VAL A 219 19.39 24.07 -8.94
C VAL A 219 18.35 24.73 -9.83
N ALA A 220 18.11 24.13 -11.00
CA ALA A 220 17.03 24.55 -11.88
C ALA A 220 15.72 24.02 -11.31
N VAL A 221 14.89 24.93 -10.81
CA VAL A 221 13.54 24.64 -10.32
C VAL A 221 12.56 24.75 -11.51
N PRO A 222 11.62 23.81 -11.69
CA PRO A 222 10.58 23.90 -12.70
C PRO A 222 9.81 25.23 -12.58
N LYS A 223 9.39 25.78 -13.74
CA LYS A 223 8.56 27.01 -13.78
C LYS A 223 7.19 26.80 -13.12
N GLU A 224 6.65 25.59 -13.26
CA GLU A 224 5.40 25.18 -12.63
C GLU A 224 5.74 24.37 -11.37
N LEU A 225 5.53 24.99 -10.21
CA LEU A 225 5.43 24.25 -8.96
C LEU A 225 3.99 23.80 -8.77
N PHE A 226 3.83 22.51 -8.51
CA PHE A 226 2.54 22.01 -8.07
C PHE A 226 2.32 22.34 -6.60
N PHE A 227 1.21 23.01 -6.33
CA PHE A 227 0.74 23.25 -4.98
C PHE A 227 -0.54 22.44 -4.77
N ARG A 228 -0.58 21.69 -3.68
CA ARG A 228 -1.68 20.80 -3.29
C ARG A 228 -3.05 21.45 -3.13
N SER A 229 -3.15 22.77 -3.14
CA SER A 229 -4.47 23.40 -3.23
C SER A 229 -4.39 24.75 -3.93
N SER A 230 -5.35 24.99 -4.81
CA SER A 230 -5.64 26.26 -5.48
C SER A 230 -6.42 27.24 -4.58
N GLY A 231 -6.41 27.01 -3.26
CA GLY A 231 -7.20 27.76 -2.29
C GLY A 231 -6.58 29.11 -1.90
N LYS A 232 -7.40 29.96 -1.26
CA LYS A 232 -7.10 31.35 -0.86
C LYS A 232 -5.81 31.58 -0.06
N ALA A 233 -5.12 30.54 0.41
CA ALA A 233 -3.85 30.62 1.17
C ALA A 233 -2.59 30.46 0.29
N GLU A 234 -2.71 30.45 -1.03
CA GLU A 234 -1.60 30.35 -1.98
C GLU A 234 -0.51 31.41 -1.71
N HIS A 235 -0.91 32.63 -1.31
CA HIS A 235 -0.04 33.75 -0.95
C HIS A 235 0.81 33.55 0.31
N LEU A 236 0.51 32.55 1.16
CA LEU A 236 1.28 32.21 2.36
C LEU A 236 2.33 31.12 2.10
N ARG A 237 2.25 30.43 0.95
CA ARG A 237 3.16 29.33 0.62
C ARG A 237 4.43 29.90 -0.01
N ARG A 238 5.49 30.00 0.78
CA ARG A 238 6.83 30.34 0.28
C ARG A 238 7.56 29.05 -0.07
N PRO A 239 7.80 28.76 -1.36
CA PRO A 239 8.56 27.58 -1.72
C PRO A 239 9.98 27.71 -1.20
N PHE A 240 10.47 26.58 -0.70
CA PHE A 240 11.81 26.44 -0.19
C PHE A 240 12.43 25.22 -0.86
N LEU A 241 13.73 25.33 -1.13
CA LEU A 241 14.56 24.24 -1.60
C LEU A 241 15.28 23.66 -0.40
N SER A 242 15.11 22.36 -0.14
CA SER A 242 15.95 21.64 0.81
C SER A 242 17.00 20.83 0.06
N VAL A 243 18.28 21.12 0.28
CA VAL A 243 19.41 20.37 -0.28
C VAL A 243 19.96 19.47 0.82
N TYR A 244 19.90 18.16 0.59
CA TYR A 244 20.50 17.16 1.48
C TYR A 244 21.83 16.71 0.90
N TYR A 245 22.89 16.78 1.70
CA TYR A 245 24.24 16.39 1.28
C TYR A 245 24.97 15.65 2.41
N LYS A 246 25.89 14.78 2.05
CA LYS A 246 26.77 14.08 2.98
C LYS A 246 28.12 13.79 2.33
N PRO A 247 29.22 13.76 3.08
CA PRO A 247 30.48 13.25 2.57
C PRO A 247 30.37 11.73 2.36
N THR A 248 30.80 11.24 1.21
CA THR A 248 30.93 9.80 0.93
C THR A 248 32.22 9.51 0.17
N ARG A 249 32.76 8.30 0.36
CA ARG A 249 33.91 7.78 -0.40
C ARG A 249 33.48 6.90 -1.58
N THR A 250 32.20 6.57 -1.67
CA THR A 250 31.66 5.60 -2.63
C THR A 250 30.46 6.18 -3.37
N LYS A 251 30.24 5.72 -4.60
CA LYS A 251 29.04 6.09 -5.37
C LYS A 251 27.79 5.27 -4.99
N ASN A 252 27.96 4.15 -4.30
CA ASN A 252 26.87 3.30 -3.82
C ASN A 252 26.32 3.82 -2.49
N GLU A 253 25.60 4.94 -2.55
CA GLU A 253 24.89 5.49 -1.40
C GLU A 253 23.39 5.36 -1.58
N THR A 254 22.68 5.05 -0.50
CA THR A 254 21.22 5.09 -0.50
C THR A 254 20.74 6.53 -0.56
N HIS A 255 19.57 6.75 -1.15
CA HIS A 255 18.88 8.03 -1.11
C HIS A 255 18.57 8.47 0.33
N PHE A 256 18.22 9.75 0.50
CA PHE A 256 17.78 10.26 1.79
C PHE A 256 16.58 9.43 2.29
N ASP A 257 16.69 9.00 3.55
CA ASP A 257 15.66 8.28 4.29
C ASP A 257 15.58 8.95 5.67
N ALA A 258 14.36 9.20 6.15
CA ALA A 258 14.09 9.80 7.45
C ALA A 258 14.73 9.01 8.60
N ILE A 259 14.81 7.67 8.47
CA ILE A 259 15.44 6.78 9.46
C ILE A 259 16.95 7.05 9.56
N GLN A 260 17.60 7.43 8.45
CA GLN A 260 19.02 7.75 8.39
C GLN A 260 19.30 9.26 8.34
N SER A 261 18.34 10.09 8.74
CA SER A 261 18.44 11.56 8.66
C SER A 261 19.69 12.13 9.34
N HIS A 262 20.17 11.49 10.42
CA HIS A 262 21.40 11.86 11.14
C HIS A 262 22.68 11.79 10.29
N LYS A 263 22.69 11.04 9.18
CA LYS A 263 23.83 10.93 8.25
C LYS A 263 23.87 12.04 7.19
N TRP A 264 22.83 12.87 7.14
CA TRP A 264 22.66 13.90 6.11
C TRP A 264 22.71 15.29 6.73
N LEU A 265 23.43 16.19 6.09
CA LEU A 265 23.34 17.62 6.34
C LEU A 265 22.25 18.20 5.45
N ARG A 266 21.49 19.16 6.00
CA ARG A 266 20.37 19.81 5.31
C ARG A 266 20.63 21.31 5.21
N LEU A 267 20.61 21.84 4.00
CA LEU A 267 20.57 23.26 3.70
C LEU A 267 19.15 23.61 3.24
N VAL A 268 18.58 24.72 3.73
CA VAL A 268 17.25 25.17 3.32
C VAL A 268 17.36 26.58 2.77
N GLU A 269 17.00 26.76 1.51
CA GLU A 269 17.02 28.05 0.81
C GLU A 269 15.62 28.47 0.38
N LYS A 270 15.34 29.77 0.44
CA LYS A 270 14.09 30.32 -0.10
C LYS A 270 14.19 30.41 -1.62
N VAL A 271 13.18 29.93 -2.34
CA VAL A 271 13.15 30.05 -3.80
C VAL A 271 12.61 31.42 -4.18
N ASN A 272 13.45 32.26 -4.78
CA ASN A 272 13.05 33.56 -5.35
C ASN A 272 12.85 33.42 -6.86
N TYR A 273 11.61 33.38 -7.34
CA TYR A 273 11.31 33.32 -8.78
C TYR A 273 11.65 34.60 -9.54
N ASN A 274 11.76 35.73 -8.84
CA ASN A 274 11.99 37.04 -9.44
C ASN A 274 13.43 37.28 -9.92
N LEU A 275 14.29 36.26 -9.91
CA LEU A 275 15.68 36.33 -10.33
C LEU A 275 15.99 35.53 -11.59
N ALA A 276 14.98 34.98 -12.29
CA ALA A 276 15.22 34.47 -13.63
C ALA A 276 15.66 35.65 -14.51
N PRO A 277 16.88 35.64 -15.10
CA PRO A 277 17.16 36.61 -16.14
C PRO A 277 16.13 36.39 -17.24
N HIS A 278 15.51 37.46 -17.71
CA HIS A 278 14.79 37.48 -18.97
C HIS A 278 15.77 37.02 -20.06
N GLY A 279 15.80 35.72 -20.30
CA GLY A 279 16.49 35.13 -21.43
C GLY A 279 15.76 35.57 -22.68
N LYS A 280 16.51 36.25 -23.55
CA LYS A 280 16.13 36.65 -24.91
C LYS A 280 15.57 35.49 -25.72
#